data_AF-A0A432RBG5-F1
#
_entry.id   AF-A0A432RBG5-F1
#
_cell.length_a   1.000
_cell.length_b   1.000
_cell.length_c   1.000
_cell.angle_alpha   90.00
_cell.angle_beta   90.00
_cell.angle_gamma   90.00
#
_symmetry.space_group_name_H-M   'P 1'
#
loop_
_entity.id
_entity.type
_entity.pdbx_description
1 polymer ?
#
loop_
_entity_poly.entity_id
_entity_poly.type
_entity_poly.pdbx_seq_one_letter_code
_entity_poly.pdbx_strand_id
1 'polypeptide(L)'
;MEMREENNEPVTSEAKPSIEKLRLIISRRAEEPSEPEKWLTSNLRLIRIQREPIELWVAMGRERDYILIPDSFCSCPHFTIRVARGQSAEPCYHLVAARMAQMLARFHDLADTLSRDERRQVIIEVLYHGRSSLLRRKLYRISETEG
;
A
#
# COMPACT_ATOMS: atom_id res chain seq x y z
N MET A 1 17.92 -6.56 -50.24
CA MET A 1 17.93 -5.79 -48.98
C MET A 1 16.59 -5.10 -48.89
N GLU A 2 15.58 -5.84 -48.44
CA GLU A 2 14.20 -5.34 -48.34
C GLU A 2 14.02 -4.79 -46.93
N MET A 3 13.86 -3.48 -46.85
CA MET A 3 13.52 -2.77 -45.62
C MET A 3 12.05 -3.08 -45.33
N ARG A 4 11.78 -3.79 -44.24
CA ARG A 4 10.42 -3.99 -43.75
C ARG A 4 10.00 -2.71 -43.02
N GLU A 5 9.00 -2.04 -43.58
CA GLU A 5 8.27 -0.95 -42.95
C GLU A 5 7.64 -1.48 -41.66
N GLU A 6 8.11 -0.99 -40.51
CA GLU A 6 7.46 -1.26 -39.22
C GLU A 6 6.15 -0.47 -39.20
N ASN A 7 5.05 -1.22 -39.36
CA ASN A 7 3.68 -0.75 -39.21
C ASN A 7 3.50 -0.07 -37.83
N ASN A 8 3.48 1.26 -37.85
CA ASN A 8 3.09 2.09 -36.72
C ASN A 8 1.55 2.12 -36.65
N GLU A 9 0.96 0.99 -36.25
CA GLU A 9 -0.45 0.98 -35.86
C GLU A 9 -0.64 1.81 -34.60
N PRO A 10 -1.66 2.69 -34.55
CA PRO A 10 -1.95 3.44 -33.34
C PRO A 10 -2.41 2.45 -32.27
N VAL A 11 -1.62 2.29 -31.21
CA VAL A 11 -2.06 1.62 -29.99
C VAL A 11 -3.27 2.38 -29.46
N THR A 12 -4.45 1.86 -29.73
CA THR A 12 -5.73 2.45 -29.32
C THR A 12 -5.75 2.56 -27.80
N SER A 13 -5.71 3.80 -27.32
CA SER A 13 -5.66 4.18 -25.92
C SER A 13 -7.03 4.05 -25.25
N GLU A 14 -7.53 2.84 -25.08
CA GLU A 14 -8.75 2.58 -24.31
C GLU A 14 -8.55 1.43 -23.31
N ALA A 15 -7.80 1.71 -22.25
CA ALA A 15 -7.70 0.85 -21.07
C ALA A 15 -7.72 1.71 -19.78
N LYS A 16 -8.82 2.42 -19.53
CA LYS A 16 -9.15 2.98 -18.22
C LYS A 16 -10.26 2.20 -17.47
N PRO A 17 -10.08 0.89 -17.12
CA PRO A 17 -10.95 0.33 -16.07
C PRO A 17 -10.31 -0.60 -15.02
N SER A 18 -8.98 -0.62 -14.79
CA SER A 18 -8.40 -1.49 -13.73
C SER A 18 -8.36 -0.84 -12.34
N ILE A 19 -7.86 0.39 -12.20
CA ILE A 19 -7.71 1.07 -10.91
C ILE A 19 -9.07 1.46 -10.31
N GLU A 20 -9.98 2.03 -11.10
CA GLU A 20 -11.31 2.43 -10.60
C GLU A 20 -12.11 1.22 -10.07
N LYS A 21 -12.02 0.09 -10.77
CA LYS A 21 -12.62 -1.17 -10.31
C LYS A 21 -11.99 -1.65 -9.01
N LEU A 22 -10.66 -1.60 -8.89
CA LEU A 22 -9.95 -1.94 -7.66
C LEU A 22 -10.42 -1.05 -6.49
N ARG A 23 -10.51 0.27 -6.70
CA ARG A 23 -11.00 1.24 -5.71
C ARG A 23 -12.41 0.89 -5.25
N LEU A 24 -13.31 0.60 -6.18
CA LEU A 24 -14.70 0.23 -5.87
C LEU A 24 -14.76 -1.04 -5.00
N ILE A 25 -13.99 -2.07 -5.35
CA ILE A 25 -13.95 -3.33 -4.59
C ILE A 25 -13.38 -3.10 -3.18
N ILE A 26 -12.33 -2.27 -3.05
CA ILE A 26 -11.74 -1.93 -1.75
C ILE A 26 -12.76 -1.21 -0.87
N SER A 27 -13.43 -0.17 -1.39
CA SER A 27 -14.45 0.57 -0.65
C SER A 27 -15.58 -0.35 -0.16
N ARG A 28 -16.14 -1.18 -1.06
CA ARG A 28 -17.19 -2.13 -0.69
C ARG A 28 -16.76 -3.09 0.42
N ARG A 29 -15.56 -3.66 0.32
CA ARG A 29 -15.03 -4.60 1.33
C ARG A 29 -14.68 -3.91 2.65
N ALA A 30 -14.36 -2.62 2.62
CA ALA A 30 -14.11 -1.85 3.83
C ALA A 30 -15.41 -1.48 4.57
N GLU A 31 -16.50 -1.24 3.84
CA GLU A 31 -17.85 -1.00 4.37
C GLU A 31 -18.47 -2.29 4.91
N GLU A 32 -18.29 -3.41 4.20
CA GLU A 32 -18.82 -4.74 4.55
C GLU A 32 -17.68 -5.76 4.71
N PRO A 33 -16.82 -5.62 5.73
CA PRO A 33 -15.67 -6.51 5.90
C PRO A 33 -16.08 -7.90 6.39
N SER A 34 -15.45 -8.91 5.83
CA SER A 34 -15.50 -10.28 6.37
C SER A 34 -14.82 -10.37 7.74
N GLU A 35 -15.14 -11.40 8.53
CA GLU A 35 -14.51 -11.61 9.85
C GLU A 35 -12.97 -11.62 9.82
N PRO A 36 -12.31 -12.28 8.84
CA PRO A 36 -10.85 -12.18 8.69
C PRO A 36 -10.35 -10.75 8.48
N GLU A 37 -11.08 -9.91 7.73
CA GLU A 37 -10.69 -8.52 7.45
C GLU A 37 -10.85 -7.61 8.69
N LYS A 38 -11.92 -7.82 9.47
CA LYS A 38 -12.10 -7.16 10.77
C LYS A 38 -10.95 -7.49 11.73
N TRP A 39 -10.59 -8.76 11.82
CA TRP A 39 -9.46 -9.21 12.64
C TRP A 39 -8.15 -8.58 12.16
N LEU A 40 -7.89 -8.61 10.85
CA LEU A 40 -6.67 -8.03 10.27
C LEU A 40 -6.56 -6.54 10.57
N THR A 41 -7.63 -5.77 10.39
CA THR A 41 -7.63 -4.33 10.69
C THR A 41 -7.32 -4.04 12.16
N SER A 42 -7.73 -4.93 13.06
CA SER A 42 -7.48 -4.77 14.49
C SER A 42 -6.06 -5.15 14.93
N ASN A 43 -5.36 -5.97 14.14
CA ASN A 43 -4.04 -6.54 14.50
C ASN A 43 -2.89 -6.09 13.59
N LEU A 44 -3.20 -5.54 12.42
CA LEU A 44 -2.22 -5.01 11.49
C LEU A 44 -1.89 -3.57 11.87
N ARG A 45 -0.61 -3.31 12.16
CA ARG A 45 -0.15 -1.95 12.40
C ARG A 45 -0.02 -1.24 11.06
N LEU A 46 -0.89 -0.26 10.83
CA LEU A 46 -0.87 0.60 9.66
C LEU A 46 -0.30 1.95 10.05
N ILE A 47 0.69 2.41 9.30
CA ILE A 47 1.42 3.64 9.58
C ILE A 47 1.45 4.51 8.34
N ARG A 48 0.87 5.70 8.40
CA ARG A 48 1.03 6.71 7.36
C ARG A 48 2.38 7.40 7.53
N ILE A 49 3.18 7.40 6.48
CA ILE A 49 4.53 8.00 6.47
C ILE A 49 4.63 9.22 5.56
N GLN A 50 3.66 9.46 4.69
CA GLN A 50 3.58 10.66 3.85
C GLN A 50 2.13 10.95 3.48
N ARG A 51 1.73 12.23 3.49
CA ARG A 51 0.42 12.69 3.02
C ARG A 51 0.46 13.15 1.56
N GLU A 52 1.48 13.95 1.24
CA GLU A 52 1.62 14.63 -0.06
C GLU A 52 3.04 14.44 -0.64
N PRO A 53 3.22 14.48 -1.97
CA PRO A 53 2.18 14.61 -3.01
C PRO A 53 1.43 13.29 -3.29
N ILE A 54 1.92 12.19 -2.71
CA ILE A 54 1.30 10.88 -2.78
C ILE A 54 1.23 10.36 -1.35
N GLU A 55 0.03 9.90 -0.98
CA GLU A 55 -0.18 9.29 0.33
C GLU A 55 0.54 7.93 0.39
N LEU A 56 1.53 7.81 1.27
CA LEU A 56 2.32 6.59 1.45
C LEU A 56 2.16 6.03 2.85
N TRP A 57 1.95 4.71 2.89
CA TRP A 57 1.72 3.97 4.11
C TRP A 57 2.65 2.76 4.19
N VAL A 58 2.83 2.27 5.42
CA VAL A 58 3.46 0.99 5.71
C VAL A 58 2.48 0.10 6.47
N ALA A 59 2.18 -1.07 5.92
CA ALA A 59 1.60 -2.18 6.67
C ALA A 59 2.74 -2.93 7.35
N MET A 60 2.84 -2.77 8.67
CA MET A 60 3.89 -3.39 9.48
C MET A 60 3.41 -4.76 9.98
N GLY A 61 3.99 -5.83 9.42
CA GLY A 61 3.73 -7.20 9.83
C GLY A 61 4.70 -7.70 10.91
N ARG A 62 4.65 -8.98 11.24
CA ARG A 62 5.61 -9.60 12.17
C ARG A 62 6.96 -9.86 11.52
N GLU A 63 6.93 -10.44 10.32
CA GLU A 63 8.12 -10.85 9.56
C GLU A 63 8.54 -9.81 8.52
N ARG A 64 7.56 -9.17 7.86
CA ARG A 64 7.79 -8.22 6.77
C ARG A 64 6.87 -7.01 6.89
N ASP A 65 7.36 -5.89 6.38
CA ASP A 65 6.65 -4.65 6.20
C ASP A 65 6.34 -4.47 4.70
N TYR A 66 5.27 -3.75 4.38
CA TYR A 66 4.86 -3.51 2.99
C TYR A 66 4.51 -2.04 2.76
N ILE A 67 5.01 -1.48 1.65
CA ILE A 67 4.61 -0.14 1.18
C ILE A 67 3.22 -0.23 0.57
N LEU A 68 2.38 0.76 0.88
CA LEU A 68 1.08 0.94 0.25
C LEU A 68 0.94 2.35 -0.30
N ILE A 69 0.24 2.42 -1.42
CA ILE A 69 -0.50 3.60 -1.83
C ILE A 69 -1.97 3.19 -1.69
N PRO A 70 -2.74 3.80 -0.77
CA PRO A 70 -4.13 3.43 -0.55
C PRO A 70 -4.92 3.38 -1.87
N ASP A 71 -5.86 2.44 -1.91
CA ASP A 71 -6.78 2.23 -3.04
C ASP A 71 -6.11 1.99 -4.41
N SER A 72 -4.82 1.64 -4.46
CA SER A 72 -4.10 1.49 -5.73
C SER A 72 -2.94 0.50 -5.73
N PHE A 73 -2.08 0.47 -4.71
CA PHE A 73 -0.87 -0.35 -4.74
C PHE A 73 -0.50 -0.92 -3.37
N CYS A 74 -0.03 -2.17 -3.36
CA CYS A 74 0.63 -2.78 -2.21
C CYS A 74 1.85 -3.58 -2.66
N SER A 75 2.98 -3.45 -1.95
CA SER A 75 4.19 -4.20 -2.27
C SER A 75 4.17 -5.67 -1.80
N CYS A 76 3.04 -6.18 -1.30
CA CYS A 76 2.96 -7.57 -0.84
C CYS A 76 2.92 -8.56 -2.02
N PRO A 77 3.51 -9.77 -1.87
CA PRO A 77 3.55 -10.76 -2.94
C PRO A 77 2.17 -11.12 -3.50
N HIS A 78 1.14 -11.19 -2.66
CA HIS A 78 -0.23 -11.48 -3.09
C HIS A 78 -0.75 -10.44 -4.10
N PHE A 79 -0.48 -9.16 -3.88
CA PHE A 79 -0.87 -8.11 -4.82
C PHE A 79 -0.02 -8.17 -6.09
N THR A 80 1.31 -8.23 -5.95
CA THR A 80 2.25 -8.24 -7.09
C THR A 80 1.99 -9.40 -8.04
N ILE A 81 1.78 -10.61 -7.53
CA ILE A 81 1.50 -11.80 -8.35
C ILE A 81 0.18 -11.65 -9.10
N ARG A 82 -0.86 -11.09 -8.47
CA ARG A 82 -2.16 -10.87 -9.13
C ARG A 82 -2.05 -9.87 -10.26
N VAL A 83 -1.39 -8.74 -10.03
CA VAL A 83 -1.15 -7.75 -11.08
C VAL A 83 -0.36 -8.36 -12.22
N ALA A 84 0.71 -9.12 -11.93
CA ALA A 84 1.51 -9.82 -12.95
C ALA A 84 0.69 -10.85 -13.76
N ARG A 85 -0.36 -11.43 -13.17
CA ARG A 85 -1.29 -12.35 -13.83
C ARG A 85 -2.47 -11.65 -14.54
N GLY A 86 -2.46 -10.32 -14.63
CA GLY A 86 -3.57 -9.55 -15.21
C GLY A 86 -4.82 -9.48 -14.31
N GLN A 87 -4.73 -9.88 -13.04
CA GLN A 87 -5.82 -9.90 -12.06
C GLN A 87 -5.80 -8.65 -11.16
N SER A 88 -5.57 -7.47 -11.73
CA SER A 88 -5.34 -6.22 -10.98
C SER A 88 -6.58 -5.63 -10.29
N ALA A 89 -7.77 -6.19 -10.54
CA ALA A 89 -9.01 -5.75 -9.89
C ALA A 89 -9.18 -6.30 -8.47
N GLU A 90 -8.48 -7.37 -8.10
CA GLU A 90 -8.65 -8.00 -6.79
C GLU A 90 -7.67 -7.42 -5.77
N PRO A 91 -8.15 -6.74 -4.70
CA PRO A 91 -7.25 -6.17 -3.71
C PRO A 91 -6.62 -7.26 -2.84
N CYS A 92 -5.42 -6.97 -2.33
CA CYS A 92 -4.91 -7.69 -1.17
C CYS A 92 -5.62 -7.19 0.10
N TYR A 93 -5.61 -8.01 1.15
CA TYR A 93 -6.23 -7.64 2.43
C TYR A 93 -5.58 -6.41 3.07
N HIS A 94 -4.31 -6.10 2.76
CA HIS A 94 -3.66 -4.90 3.30
C HIS A 94 -4.31 -3.61 2.76
N LEU A 95 -4.76 -3.59 1.49
CA LEU A 95 -5.43 -2.43 0.92
C LEU A 95 -6.82 -2.24 1.54
N VAL A 96 -7.56 -3.33 1.75
CA VAL A 96 -8.84 -3.29 2.46
C VAL A 96 -8.65 -2.81 3.90
N ALA A 97 -7.67 -3.36 4.62
CA ALA A 97 -7.35 -2.95 5.98
C ALA A 97 -6.92 -1.48 6.06
N ALA A 98 -6.14 -0.97 5.09
CA ALA A 98 -5.76 0.44 5.01
C ALA A 98 -6.98 1.34 4.85
N ARG A 99 -7.91 0.98 3.95
CA ARG A 99 -9.17 1.72 3.76
C ARG A 99 -10.02 1.72 5.03
N MET A 100 -10.16 0.57 5.69
CA MET A 100 -10.88 0.46 6.96
C MET A 100 -10.23 1.30 8.06
N ALA A 101 -8.90 1.27 8.16
CA ALA A 101 -8.16 2.07 9.13
C ALA A 101 -8.35 3.58 8.90
N GLN A 102 -8.40 4.03 7.63
CA GLN A 102 -8.73 5.42 7.31
C GLN A 102 -10.16 5.77 7.76
N MET A 103 -11.15 4.93 7.44
CA MET A 103 -12.55 5.15 7.83
C MET A 103 -12.75 5.19 9.35
N LEU A 104 -12.01 4.35 10.08
CA LEU A 104 -12.11 4.22 11.53
C LEU A 104 -11.12 5.11 12.31
N ALA A 105 -10.28 5.87 11.61
CA ALA A 105 -9.14 6.60 12.18
C ALA A 105 -8.21 5.72 13.06
N ARG A 106 -8.00 4.45 12.67
CA ARG A 106 -7.22 3.45 13.42
C ARG A 106 -5.87 3.17 12.76
N PHE A 107 -4.96 4.13 12.84
CA PHE A 107 -3.60 4.02 12.31
C PHE A 107 -2.64 4.95 13.06
N HIS A 108 -1.33 4.73 12.90
CA HIS A 108 -0.32 5.67 13.36
C HIS A 108 -0.01 6.67 12.24
N ASP A 109 0.01 7.96 12.55
CA ASP A 109 0.40 8.98 11.57
C ASP A 109 1.76 9.57 11.93
N LEU A 110 2.77 9.27 11.13
CA LEU A 110 4.13 9.77 11.28
C LEU A 110 4.54 10.70 10.12
N ALA A 111 3.59 11.13 9.31
CA ALA A 111 3.87 11.92 8.11
C ALA A 111 4.65 13.22 8.41
N ASP A 112 4.36 13.84 9.54
CA ASP A 112 4.99 15.09 10.01
C ASP A 112 6.15 14.84 10.99
N THR A 113 6.27 13.62 11.52
CA THR A 113 7.35 13.22 12.44
C THR A 113 8.62 12.80 11.72
N LEU A 114 8.48 12.20 10.53
CA LEU A 114 9.62 11.69 9.77
C LEU A 114 10.20 12.76 8.86
N SER A 115 11.52 12.97 8.96
CA SER A 115 12.23 13.82 8.01
C SER A 115 12.19 13.24 6.59
N ARG A 116 12.57 14.03 5.57
CA ARG A 116 12.69 13.54 4.19
C ARG A 116 13.65 12.36 4.08
N ASP A 117 14.80 12.43 4.73
CA ASP A 117 15.80 11.36 4.70
C ASP A 117 15.35 10.12 5.46
N GLU A 118 14.67 10.30 6.59
CA GLU A 118 14.09 9.19 7.35
C GLU A 118 13.01 8.47 6.54
N ARG A 119 12.10 9.19 5.87
CA ARG A 119 11.10 8.59 4.97
C ARG A 119 11.76 7.80 3.84
N ARG A 120 12.77 8.39 3.18
CA ARG A 120 13.53 7.71 2.12
C ARG A 120 14.16 6.41 2.66
N GLN A 121 14.75 6.46 3.85
CA GLN A 121 15.32 5.28 4.49
C GLN A 121 14.26 4.22 4.80
N VAL A 122 13.11 4.59 5.37
CA VAL A 122 12.00 3.66 5.60
C VAL A 122 11.60 2.95 4.31
N ILE A 123 11.41 3.69 3.21
CA ILE A 123 11.02 3.12 1.92
C ILE A 123 12.07 2.12 1.42
N ILE A 124 13.36 2.48 1.47
CA ILE A 124 14.46 1.59 1.05
C ILE A 124 14.51 0.33 1.92
N GLU A 125 14.43 0.48 3.24
CA GLU A 125 14.45 -0.66 4.16
C GLU A 125 13.28 -1.61 3.90
N VAL A 126 12.07 -1.09 3.71
CA VAL A 126 10.90 -1.92 3.42
C VAL A 126 11.05 -2.63 2.07
N LEU A 127 11.44 -1.93 1.00
CA LEU A 127 11.48 -2.52 -0.34
C LEU A 127 12.63 -3.51 -0.53
N TYR A 128 13.83 -3.21 -0.01
CA TYR A 128 15.03 -4.01 -0.25
C TYR A 128 15.36 -4.98 0.87
N HIS A 129 15.03 -4.66 2.11
CA HIS A 129 15.29 -5.52 3.27
C HIS A 129 14.02 -6.18 3.81
N GLY A 130 12.84 -5.79 3.31
CA GLY A 130 11.55 -6.36 3.71
C GLY A 130 11.06 -5.87 5.06
N ARG A 131 11.79 -5.01 5.78
CA ARG A 131 11.45 -4.54 7.13
C ARG A 131 12.17 -3.25 7.45
N SER A 132 11.49 -2.27 8.05
CA SER A 132 12.12 -1.03 8.50
C SER A 132 12.41 -1.03 10.00
N SER A 133 13.70 -1.10 10.33
CA SER A 133 14.19 -0.93 11.69
C SER A 133 14.01 0.51 12.16
N LEU A 134 14.19 1.49 11.26
CA LEU A 134 13.98 2.89 11.57
C LEU A 134 12.54 3.17 11.99
N LEU A 135 11.56 2.73 11.20
CA LEU A 135 10.14 2.93 11.48
C LEU A 135 9.74 2.31 12.82
N ARG A 136 10.22 1.09 13.09
CA ARG A 136 9.93 0.40 14.36
C ARG A 136 10.48 1.16 15.56
N ARG A 137 11.74 1.61 15.51
CA ARG A 137 12.32 2.44 16.58
C ARG A 137 11.53 3.72 16.80
N LYS A 138 11.08 4.39 15.73
CA LYS A 138 10.26 5.61 15.82
C LYS A 138 8.93 5.34 16.52
N LEU A 139 8.26 4.23 16.20
CA LEU A 139 6.99 3.86 16.85
C LEU A 139 7.15 3.53 18.34
N TYR A 140 8.22 2.82 18.74
CA TYR A 140 8.45 2.49 20.16
C TYR A 140 8.68 3.72 21.03
N ARG A 141 9.43 4.71 20.52
CA ARG A 141 9.67 5.96 21.24
C ARG A 141 8.41 6.78 21.48
N ILE A 142 7.40 6.64 20.62
CA ILE A 142 6.13 7.36 20.77
C ILE A 142 5.26 6.70 21.84
N SER A 143 5.26 5.35 21.91
CA SER A 143 4.53 4.64 22.96
C SER A 143 5.05 4.86 24.38
N GLU A 144 6.29 5.35 24.55
CA GLU A 144 6.86 5.70 25.86
C GLU A 144 6.52 7.12 26.32
N THR A 145 6.11 8.01 25.41
CA THR A 145 5.81 9.42 25.73
C THR A 145 4.31 9.68 26.00
N GLU A 146 3.45 8.71 25.69
CA GLU A 146 2.00 8.77 25.90
C GLU A 146 1.53 7.97 27.14
N GLY A 147 2.45 7.42 27.93
CA GLY A 147 2.20 6.71 29.19
C GLY A 147 2.82 7.42 30.37
#